data_AF-A0A661ZXR7-F1
#
_entry.id   AF-A0A661ZXR7-F1
#
_cell.length_a   1.000
_cell.length_b   1.000
_cell.length_c   1.000
_cell.angle_alpha   90.00
_cell.angle_beta   90.00
_cell.angle_gamma   90.00
#
_symmetry.space_group_name_H-M   'P 1'
#
loop_
_entity.id
_entity.type
_entity.pdbx_description
1 polymer ?
#
loop_
_entity_poly.entity_id
_entity_poly.type
_entity_poly.pdbx_seq_one_letter_code
_entity_poly.pdbx_strand_id
1 'polypeptide(L)'
;MPIRTKPQLVYAQERLSLKNIQLSKEIYKNQKAAAEKRLQSLLNFLSNSIQCRSQQLLHYFDQNKVKRCGICDICQRKNKVELNEIEFKSIENAIENSLRSGSKHLYDIISGIDNFEEDKVISVLRWLLDNNKVIRQKDESLKWHNQLDLSFD
;
A
#
# COMPACT_ATOMS: atom_id res chain seq x y z
N MET A 1 45.24 51.09 -0.97
CA MET A 1 44.23 50.42 -0.12
C MET A 1 44.86 49.20 0.53
N PRO A 2 44.61 48.91 1.81
CA PRO A 2 45.22 47.77 2.50
C PRO A 2 44.69 46.45 1.93
N ILE A 3 45.61 45.55 1.58
CA ILE A 3 45.30 44.24 0.99
C ILE A 3 44.92 43.28 2.12
N ARG A 4 43.73 42.71 2.05
CA ARG A 4 43.23 41.72 3.02
C ARG A 4 43.70 40.33 2.58
N THR A 5 44.45 39.63 3.44
CA THR A 5 45.16 38.37 3.10
C THR A 5 44.48 37.10 3.62
N LYS A 6 43.43 37.22 4.44
CA LYS A 6 42.69 36.08 5.01
C LYS A 6 41.28 35.98 4.39
N PRO A 7 40.71 34.77 4.27
CA PRO A 7 39.33 34.60 3.81
C PRO A 7 38.36 35.36 4.72
N GLN A 8 37.42 36.07 4.10
CA GLN A 8 36.43 36.87 4.81
C GLN A 8 35.05 36.29 4.62
N LEU A 9 34.30 36.22 5.71
CA LEU A 9 32.89 35.86 5.68
C LEU A 9 32.09 37.16 5.73
N VAL A 10 31.36 37.45 4.65
CA VAL A 10 30.49 38.62 4.56
C VAL A 10 29.06 38.14 4.62
N TYR A 11 28.31 38.64 5.60
CA TYR A 11 26.89 38.35 5.69
C TYR A 11 26.14 39.28 4.74
N ALA A 12 25.31 38.70 3.88
CA ALA A 12 24.49 39.45 2.93
C ALA A 12 23.33 40.22 3.60
N GLN A 13 23.01 39.88 4.85
CA GLN A 13 21.92 40.47 5.62
C GLN A 13 22.29 40.62 7.09
N GLU A 14 21.65 41.58 7.76
CA GLU A 14 21.79 41.79 9.19
C GLU A 14 21.24 40.59 9.98
N ARG A 15 21.87 40.29 11.12
CA ARG A 15 21.34 39.32 12.06
C ARG A 15 20.12 39.89 12.77
N LEU A 16 18.95 39.30 12.56
CA LEU A 16 17.74 39.61 13.34
C LEU A 16 17.93 39.31 14.83
N SER A 17 17.59 40.29 15.67
CA SER A 17 17.54 40.10 17.13
C SER A 17 16.41 39.13 17.50
N LEU A 18 16.56 38.37 18.59
CA LEU A 18 15.54 37.41 19.05
C LEU A 18 14.15 38.05 19.24
N LYS A 19 14.09 39.32 19.64
CA LYS A 19 12.85 40.09 19.83
C LYS A 19 12.08 40.31 18.52
N ASN A 20 12.79 40.29 17.40
CA ASN A 20 12.24 40.53 16.06
C ASN A 20 11.96 39.22 15.30
N ILE A 21 12.21 38.06 15.91
CA ILE A 21 11.87 36.75 15.34
C ILE A 21 10.45 36.41 15.77
N GLN A 22 9.52 36.50 14.83
CA GLN A 22 8.13 36.06 15.04
C GLN A 22 7.90 34.70 14.38
N LEU A 23 7.55 33.70 15.19
CA LEU A 23 7.10 32.40 14.71
C LEU A 23 5.58 32.43 14.57
N SER A 24 5.09 32.54 13.33
CA SER A 24 3.66 32.47 13.08
C SER A 24 3.12 31.10 13.50
N LYS A 25 2.17 31.09 14.44
CA LYS A 25 1.46 29.87 14.88
C LYS A 25 0.77 29.17 13.71
N GLU A 26 0.26 29.93 12.75
CA GLU A 26 -0.39 29.41 11.56
C GLU A 26 0.61 28.66 10.67
N ILE A 27 1.78 29.27 10.39
CA ILE A 27 2.85 28.61 9.62
C ILE A 27 3.29 27.32 10.32
N TYR A 28 3.42 27.35 11.65
CA TYR A 28 3.80 26.16 12.41
C TYR A 28 2.74 25.04 12.32
N LYS A 29 1.45 25.39 12.42
CA LYS A 29 0.35 24.44 12.24
C LYS A 29 0.35 23.85 10.82
N ASN A 30 0.54 24.66 9.79
CA ASN A 30 0.59 24.20 8.40
C ASN A 30 1.75 23.25 8.15
N GLN A 31 2.94 23.55 8.71
CA GLN A 31 4.09 22.66 8.61
C GLN A 31 3.87 21.34 9.35
N LYS A 32 3.26 21.38 10.53
CA LYS A 32 2.90 20.17 11.29
C LYS A 32 1.92 19.30 10.50
N ALA A 33 0.84 19.86 9.98
CA ALA A 33 -0.16 19.13 9.19
C ALA A 33 0.46 18.51 7.93
N ALA A 34 1.35 19.24 7.23
CA ALA A 34 2.07 18.70 6.08
C ALA A 34 3.00 17.53 6.47
N ALA A 35 3.68 17.62 7.62
CA ALA A 35 4.53 16.54 8.12
C ALA A 35 3.71 15.30 8.50
N GLU A 36 2.57 15.47 9.18
CA GLU A 36 1.63 14.39 9.51
C GLU A 36 1.13 13.69 8.25
N LYS A 37 0.73 14.45 7.21
CA LYS A 37 0.29 13.88 5.93
C LYS A 37 1.39 13.05 5.25
N ARG A 38 2.65 13.52 5.28
CA ARG A 38 3.81 12.78 4.74
C ARG A 38 4.06 11.49 5.52
N LEU A 39 4.01 11.56 6.85
CA LEU A 39 4.18 10.40 7.70
C LEU A 39 3.10 9.34 7.43
N GLN A 40 1.84 9.76 7.34
CA GLN A 40 0.73 8.85 7.02
C GLN A 40 0.93 8.19 5.65
N SER A 41 1.38 8.96 4.66
CA SER A 41 1.67 8.43 3.32
C SER A 41 2.80 7.39 3.35
N LEU A 42 3.84 7.60 4.16
CA LEU A 42 4.93 6.64 4.36
C LEU A 42 4.45 5.38 5.09
N LEU A 43 3.62 5.51 6.13
CA LEU A 43 3.03 4.36 6.82
C LEU A 43 2.17 3.54 5.85
N ASN A 44 1.31 4.18 5.06
CA ASN A 44 0.51 3.54 4.03
C ASN A 44 1.39 2.83 2.99
N PHE A 45 2.48 3.46 2.57
CA PHE A 45 3.43 2.86 1.63
C PHE A 45 4.05 1.58 2.20
N LEU A 46 4.39 1.55 3.49
CA LEU A 46 5.00 0.37 4.12
C LEU A 46 3.98 -0.74 4.38
N SER A 47 2.79 -0.40 4.89
CA SER A 47 1.77 -1.37 5.29
C SER A 47 1.00 -1.98 4.10
N ASN A 48 0.93 -1.29 2.96
CA ASN A 48 0.23 -1.79 1.78
C ASN A 48 1.03 -2.88 1.06
N SER A 49 0.60 -4.12 1.27
CA SER A 49 1.17 -5.33 0.67
C SER A 49 0.44 -5.80 -0.61
N ILE A 50 -0.55 -5.05 -1.09
CA ILE A 50 -1.48 -5.47 -2.16
C ILE A 50 -1.22 -4.73 -3.47
N GLN A 51 -0.99 -3.41 -3.42
CA GLN A 51 -0.81 -2.55 -4.59
C GLN A 51 0.66 -2.49 -5.02
N CYS A 52 0.96 -2.45 -6.31
CA CYS A 52 2.34 -2.33 -6.80
C CYS A 52 3.09 -1.12 -6.18
N ARG A 53 4.29 -1.32 -5.63
CA ARG A 53 5.09 -0.24 -5.00
C ARG A 53 5.31 0.95 -5.92
N SER A 54 5.59 0.70 -7.20
CA SER A 54 5.77 1.76 -8.19
C SER A 54 4.50 2.56 -8.41
N GLN A 55 3.33 1.92 -8.44
CA GLN A 55 2.05 2.63 -8.57
C GLN A 55 1.76 3.48 -7.33
N GLN A 56 2.05 2.96 -6.14
CA GLN A 56 1.90 3.73 -4.89
C GLN A 56 2.75 5.01 -4.90
N LEU A 57 4.03 4.89 -5.31
CA LEU A 57 4.93 6.04 -5.43
C LEU A 57 4.45 7.05 -6.47
N LEU A 58 4.04 6.59 -7.64
CA LEU A 58 3.59 7.48 -8.72
C LEU A 58 2.30 8.21 -8.33
N HIS A 59 1.38 7.53 -7.65
CA HIS A 59 0.16 8.15 -7.12
C HIS A 59 0.46 9.25 -6.09
N TYR A 60 1.46 9.05 -5.22
CA TYR A 60 1.89 10.08 -4.27
C TYR A 60 2.38 11.37 -4.95
N PHE A 61 2.91 11.26 -6.17
CA PHE A 61 3.31 12.39 -7.02
C PHE A 61 2.24 12.76 -8.08
N ASP A 62 0.98 12.46 -7.80
CA ASP A 62 -0.19 12.79 -8.64
C ASP A 62 -0.18 12.17 -10.06
N GLN A 63 0.54 11.06 -10.24
CA GLN A 63 0.60 10.31 -11.50
C GLN A 63 -0.31 9.07 -11.45
N ASN A 64 -1.54 9.22 -11.96
CA ASN A 64 -2.63 8.25 -11.76
C ASN A 64 -2.78 7.16 -12.83
N LYS A 65 -2.22 7.34 -14.03
CA LYS A 65 -2.38 6.38 -15.15
C LYS A 65 -1.13 5.51 -15.30
N VAL A 66 -0.97 4.51 -14.45
CA VAL A 66 0.24 3.68 -14.46
C VAL A 66 -0.08 2.19 -14.43
N LYS A 67 0.53 1.45 -15.37
CA LYS A 67 0.56 -0.01 -15.35
C LYS A 67 1.41 -0.51 -14.18
N ARG A 68 1.23 -1.77 -13.80
CA ARG A 68 2.06 -2.41 -12.77
C ARG A 68 3.51 -2.53 -13.28
N CYS A 69 4.49 -2.41 -12.39
CA CYS A 69 5.90 -2.40 -12.79
C CYS A 69 6.50 -3.78 -13.08
N GLY A 70 5.86 -4.87 -12.61
CA GLY A 70 6.35 -6.24 -12.78
C GLY A 70 7.56 -6.64 -11.92
N ILE A 71 8.35 -5.67 -11.44
CA ILE A 71 9.65 -5.93 -10.78
C ILE A 71 9.65 -5.81 -9.25
N CYS A 72 8.62 -5.21 -8.62
CA CYS A 72 8.59 -5.03 -7.16
C CYS A 72 8.19 -6.30 -6.40
N ASP A 73 8.48 -6.36 -5.10
CA ASP A 73 8.11 -7.43 -4.15
C ASP A 73 6.64 -7.89 -4.28
N ILE A 74 5.73 -6.92 -4.43
CA ILE A 74 4.29 -7.19 -4.57
C ILE A 74 3.96 -7.81 -5.94
N CYS A 75 4.58 -7.32 -7.02
CA CYS A 75 4.41 -7.90 -8.35
C CYS A 75 5.02 -9.30 -8.44
N GLN A 76 6.21 -9.49 -7.90
CA GLN A 76 6.87 -10.80 -7.88
C GLN A 76 6.08 -11.84 -7.09
N ARG A 77 5.51 -11.48 -5.93
CA ARG A 77 4.61 -12.39 -5.18
C ARG A 77 3.38 -12.79 -5.99
N LYS A 78 2.79 -11.88 -6.80
CA LYS A 78 1.64 -12.22 -7.65
C LYS A 78 2.05 -13.09 -8.84
N ASN A 79 3.22 -12.85 -9.44
CA ASN A 79 3.73 -13.63 -10.58
C ASN A 79 4.16 -15.06 -10.24
N LYS A 80 4.34 -15.39 -8.95
CA LYS A 80 4.56 -16.78 -8.51
C LYS A 80 3.36 -17.68 -8.75
N VAL A 81 2.19 -17.07 -8.95
CA VAL A 81 1.02 -17.76 -9.46
C VAL A 81 1.09 -17.57 -10.97
N GLU A 82 1.41 -18.61 -11.74
CA GLU A 82 1.46 -18.60 -13.21
C GLU A 82 0.05 -18.41 -13.81
N LEU A 83 -0.61 -17.31 -13.45
CA LEU A 83 -1.95 -16.95 -13.86
C LEU A 83 -1.92 -15.59 -14.51
N ASN A 84 -2.59 -15.49 -15.64
CA ASN A 84 -2.79 -14.20 -16.30
C ASN A 84 -3.66 -13.30 -15.39
N GLU A 85 -3.49 -11.97 -15.42
CA GLU A 85 -4.21 -11.06 -14.49
C GLU A 85 -5.75 -11.21 -14.60
N ILE A 86 -6.23 -11.55 -15.80
CA ILE A 86 -7.64 -11.81 -16.09
C ILE A 86 -8.11 -13.10 -15.42
N GLU A 87 -7.31 -14.16 -15.49
CA GLU A 87 -7.62 -15.47 -14.90
C GLU A 87 -7.61 -15.37 -13.38
N PHE A 88 -6.59 -14.72 -12.81
CA PHE A 88 -6.50 -14.46 -11.38
C PHE A 88 -7.75 -13.74 -10.86
N LYS A 89 -8.17 -12.67 -11.53
CA LYS A 89 -9.33 -11.87 -11.11
C LYS A 89 -10.64 -12.64 -11.26
N SER A 90 -10.74 -13.50 -12.27
CA SER A 90 -11.91 -14.36 -12.47
C SER A 90 -12.04 -15.40 -11.35
N ILE A 91 -10.92 -16.04 -10.97
CA ILE A 91 -10.88 -16.99 -9.86
C ILE A 91 -11.14 -16.29 -8.51
N GLU A 92 -10.55 -15.12 -8.28
CA GLU A 92 -10.79 -14.31 -7.07
C GLU A 92 -12.29 -14.02 -6.89
N ASN A 93 -12.96 -13.55 -7.95
CA ASN A 93 -14.40 -13.27 -7.92
C ASN A 93 -15.23 -14.54 -7.70
N ALA A 94 -14.84 -15.68 -8.28
CA ALA A 94 -15.53 -16.95 -8.08
C ALA A 94 -15.42 -17.43 -6.62
N ILE A 95 -14.23 -17.34 -6.02
CA ILE A 95 -13.99 -17.66 -4.62
C ILE A 95 -14.78 -16.72 -3.70
N GLU A 96 -14.76 -15.41 -3.98
CA GLU A 96 -15.51 -14.42 -3.21
C GLU A 96 -17.02 -14.73 -3.23
N ASN A 97 -17.60 -14.98 -4.40
CA ASN A 97 -19.01 -15.33 -4.54
C ASN A 97 -19.37 -16.62 -3.79
N SER A 98 -18.50 -17.63 -3.84
CA SER A 98 -18.71 -18.88 -3.11
C SER A 98 -18.67 -18.66 -1.58
N LEU A 99 -17.73 -17.87 -1.09
CA LEU A 99 -17.55 -17.57 0.34
C LEU A 99 -18.54 -16.53 0.90
N ARG A 100 -19.21 -15.76 0.04
CA ARG A 100 -20.35 -14.90 0.41
C ARG A 100 -21.58 -15.71 0.84
N SER A 101 -21.75 -16.91 0.29
CA SER A 101 -22.88 -17.80 0.65
C SER A 101 -22.74 -18.49 2.01
N GLY A 102 -21.56 -18.43 2.62
CA GLY A 102 -21.24 -19.07 3.90
C GLY A 102 -19.78 -19.48 3.97
N SER A 103 -19.28 -19.79 5.18
CA SER A 103 -17.96 -20.40 5.30
C SER A 103 -17.99 -21.82 4.76
N LYS A 104 -16.98 -22.18 3.96
CA LYS A 104 -16.89 -23.49 3.28
C LYS A 104 -15.52 -24.11 3.49
N HIS A 105 -15.43 -25.44 3.45
CA HIS A 105 -14.14 -26.09 3.47
C HIS A 105 -13.42 -25.93 2.13
N LEU A 106 -12.10 -26.10 2.15
CA LEU A 106 -11.25 -26.04 0.96
C LEU A 106 -11.80 -26.90 -0.19
N TYR A 107 -12.21 -28.13 0.11
CA TYR A 107 -12.70 -29.09 -0.87
C TYR A 107 -14.01 -28.65 -1.52
N ASP A 108 -14.92 -28.06 -0.75
CA ASP A 108 -16.21 -27.53 -1.23
C ASP A 108 -16.03 -26.31 -2.15
N ILE A 109 -14.94 -25.56 -1.96
CA ILE A 109 -14.61 -24.41 -2.80
C ILE A 109 -14.01 -24.88 -4.12
N ILE A 110 -13.10 -25.87 -4.08
CA ILE A 110 -12.49 -26.45 -5.28
C ILE A 110 -13.55 -27.12 -6.15
N SER A 111 -14.40 -27.96 -5.55
CA SER A 111 -15.51 -28.64 -6.25
C SER A 111 -16.63 -27.71 -6.72
N GLY A 112 -16.74 -26.49 -6.18
CA GLY A 112 -17.72 -25.49 -6.62
C GLY A 112 -17.25 -24.63 -7.80
N ILE A 113 -15.99 -24.75 -8.22
CA ILE A 113 -15.36 -23.92 -9.25
C ILE A 113 -14.82 -24.83 -10.37
N ASP A 114 -15.72 -25.33 -11.22
CA ASP A 114 -15.38 -26.26 -12.31
C ASP A 114 -14.67 -25.60 -13.50
N ASN A 115 -14.66 -24.26 -13.56
CA ASN A 115 -14.23 -23.53 -14.74
C ASN A 115 -12.70 -23.28 -14.79
N PHE A 116 -11.95 -23.76 -13.80
CA PHE A 116 -10.50 -23.54 -13.67
C PHE A 116 -9.81 -24.80 -13.14
N GLU A 117 -8.54 -24.99 -13.50
CA GLU A 117 -7.73 -26.11 -12.96
C GLU A 117 -7.57 -25.98 -11.45
N GLU A 118 -7.66 -27.10 -10.73
CA GLU A 118 -7.63 -27.13 -9.25
C GLU A 118 -6.35 -26.48 -8.70
N ASP A 119 -5.19 -26.74 -9.31
CA ASP A 119 -3.90 -26.17 -8.91
C ASP A 119 -3.89 -24.63 -8.97
N LYS A 120 -4.59 -24.06 -9.95
CA LYS A 120 -4.74 -22.61 -10.10
C LYS A 120 -5.65 -22.04 -9.03
N VAL A 121 -6.77 -22.70 -8.74
CA VAL A 121 -7.70 -22.31 -7.67
C VAL A 121 -6.99 -22.35 -6.30
N ILE A 122 -6.25 -23.43 -6.01
CA ILE A 122 -5.46 -23.58 -4.79
C ILE A 122 -4.41 -22.48 -4.69
N SER A 123 -3.73 -22.14 -5.78
CA SER A 123 -2.69 -21.10 -5.79
C SER A 123 -3.28 -19.71 -5.51
N VAL A 124 -4.44 -19.38 -6.09
CA VAL A 124 -5.15 -18.12 -5.79
C VAL A 124 -5.63 -18.12 -4.34
N LEU A 125 -6.18 -19.22 -3.86
CA LEU A 125 -6.69 -19.32 -2.49
C LEU A 125 -5.57 -19.20 -1.44
N ARG A 126 -4.40 -19.82 -1.68
CA ARG A 126 -3.19 -19.62 -0.88
C ARG A 126 -2.78 -18.15 -0.86
N TRP A 127 -2.78 -17.50 -2.03
CA TRP A 127 -2.50 -16.07 -2.10
C TRP A 127 -3.51 -15.23 -1.31
N LEU A 128 -4.81 -15.56 -1.36
CA LEU A 128 -5.85 -14.88 -0.60
C LEU A 128 -5.70 -15.04 0.91
N LEU A 129 -5.27 -16.23 1.37
CA LEU A 129 -4.92 -16.51 2.76
C LEU A 129 -3.70 -15.68 3.20
N ASP A 130 -2.62 -15.70 2.40
CA ASP A 130 -1.38 -14.96 2.69
C ASP A 130 -1.59 -13.44 2.77
N ASN A 131 -2.61 -12.91 2.09
CA ASN A 131 -2.95 -11.49 2.08
C ASN A 131 -4.17 -11.15 2.97
N ASN A 132 -4.56 -12.04 3.89
CA ASN A 132 -5.66 -11.84 4.86
C ASN A 132 -7.02 -11.46 4.25
N LYS A 133 -7.26 -11.80 2.97
CA LYS A 133 -8.58 -11.65 2.33
C LYS A 133 -9.51 -12.80 2.70
N VAL A 134 -8.95 -13.96 2.98
CA VAL A 134 -9.65 -15.15 3.46
C VAL A 134 -9.02 -15.57 4.79
N ILE A 135 -9.84 -15.95 5.76
CA ILE A 135 -9.39 -16.42 7.08
C ILE A 135 -9.85 -17.85 7.30
N ARG A 136 -8.96 -18.68 7.84
CA ARG A 136 -9.28 -20.04 8.29
C ARG A 136 -9.82 -20.00 9.71
N GLN A 137 -11.01 -20.53 9.90
CA GLN A 137 -11.67 -20.67 11.20
C GLN A 137 -11.18 -21.92 11.95
N LYS A 138 -11.59 -22.04 13.23
CA LYS A 138 -11.19 -23.15 14.11
C LYS A 138 -11.71 -24.52 13.64
N ASP A 139 -12.79 -24.52 12.87
CA ASP A 139 -13.39 -25.70 12.23
C ASP A 139 -12.74 -26.03 10.88
N GLU A 140 -11.61 -25.40 10.54
CA GLU A 140 -10.94 -25.51 9.23
C GLU A 140 -11.72 -24.93 8.04
N SER A 141 -12.87 -24.29 8.27
CA SER A 141 -13.63 -23.61 7.22
C SER A 141 -12.98 -22.27 6.84
N LEU A 142 -13.15 -21.86 5.59
CA LEU A 142 -12.65 -20.60 5.06
C LEU A 142 -13.77 -19.58 5.02
N LYS A 143 -13.50 -18.35 5.45
CA LYS A 143 -14.45 -17.23 5.41
C LYS A 143 -13.81 -16.03 4.74
N TRP A 144 -14.59 -15.33 3.92
CA TRP A 144 -14.18 -14.05 3.35
C TRP A 144 -14.08 -12.99 4.45
N HIS A 145 -12.92 -12.35 4.55
CA HIS A 145 -12.69 -11.26 5.46
C HIS A 145 -12.94 -9.94 4.73
N ASN A 146 -14.07 -9.30 5.02
CA ASN A 146 -14.26 -7.91 4.64
C ASN A 146 -13.25 -7.10 5.45
N GLN A 147 -12.21 -6.62 4.78
CA GLN A 147 -11.28 -5.67 5.35
C GLN A 147 -12.08 -4.41 5.70
N LEU A 148 -12.52 -4.34 6.96
CA LEU A 148 -13.17 -3.18 7.53
C LEU A 148 -12.22 -2.00 7.41
N ASP A 149 -12.73 -0.92 6.80
CA ASP A 149 -12.11 0.39 6.79
C ASP A 149 -11.70 0.77 8.21
N LEU A 150 -10.40 0.86 8.45
CA LEU A 150 -9.89 1.49 9.65
C LEU A 150 -9.99 3.00 9.47
N SER A 151 -11.19 3.55 9.68
CA SER A 151 -11.36 4.94 10.07
C SER A 151 -10.97 5.06 11.54
N PHE A 152 -9.89 5.77 11.81
CA PHE A 152 -9.56 6.21 13.16
C PHE A 152 -10.10 7.64 13.30
N ASP A 153 -11.06 7.82 14.20
CA ASP A 153 -11.53 9.13 14.69
C ASP A 153 -10.43 9.86 15.48
#